data_AF-A0A0C3C2J6-F1
#
_entry.id   AF-A0A0C3C2J6-F1
#
_cell.length_a   1.000
_cell.length_b   1.000
_cell.length_c   1.000
_cell.angle_alpha   90.00
_cell.angle_beta   90.00
_cell.angle_gamma   90.00
#
_symmetry.space_group_name_H-M   'P 1'
#
loop_
_entity.id
_entity.type
_entity.pdbx_description
1 polymer ?
#
loop_
_entity_poly.entity_id
_entity_poly.type
_entity_poly.pdbx_seq_one_letter_code
_entity_poly.pdbx_strand_id
1 'polypeptide(L)'
;MGNPPRLVAHRELNDASMAILAKLVGFAEGADEAQGSRTLCILAFDILEPITSLQGKALWKAYWEIIECHYILWKAGIQHGDISVPNLMHRNGTGVLNDFDLARLAIPGDSYHRGFDHTGATPFLALDLLAADAQGGRVERRYRHELESFFWILAWIIACYDNGVELKSISAAHRLWLHEDLEICSGAKTTMLSMPEVILGSMRNSHNGLYPVIPILNKYWTDFHSARIQEKFHSVTQRSLELYGHPPSFSLTHTVPMELSDEEILSNMLRAFVSHPAAEFLKSEGFMAHIPFKLFPTFASFLAPST
;
A
#
# COMPACT_ATOMS: atom_id res chain seq x y z
N MET A 1 0.54 -17.74 -7.61
CA MET A 1 0.01 -16.51 -8.25
C MET A 1 -1.14 -16.08 -7.37
N GLY A 2 -1.07 -14.90 -6.77
CA GLY A 2 -2.24 -14.33 -6.11
C GLY A 2 -3.32 -14.02 -7.12
N ASN A 3 -4.58 -14.11 -6.69
CA ASN A 3 -5.72 -14.13 -7.59
C ASN A 3 -6.73 -13.06 -7.19
N PRO A 4 -7.39 -12.39 -8.14
CA PRO A 4 -8.63 -11.68 -7.85
C PRO A 4 -9.72 -12.68 -7.40
N PRO A 5 -10.82 -12.23 -6.77
CA PRO A 5 -11.90 -13.12 -6.36
C PRO A 5 -12.52 -13.79 -7.60
N ARG A 6 -12.80 -15.09 -7.48
CA ARG A 6 -13.46 -15.82 -8.58
C ARG A 6 -14.93 -15.43 -8.63
N LEU A 7 -15.32 -14.75 -9.72
CA LEU A 7 -16.70 -14.46 -10.04
C LEU A 7 -17.42 -15.75 -10.45
N VAL A 8 -18.53 -16.04 -9.78
CA VAL A 8 -19.38 -17.23 -9.99
C VAL A 8 -20.62 -16.86 -10.79
N ALA A 9 -21.19 -15.68 -10.54
CA ALA A 9 -22.31 -15.15 -11.30
C ALA A 9 -22.30 -13.62 -11.26
N HIS A 10 -22.86 -12.98 -12.29
CA HIS A 10 -23.11 -11.54 -12.29
C HIS A 10 -24.48 -11.23 -12.88
N ARG A 11 -25.07 -10.12 -12.45
CA ARG A 11 -26.28 -9.55 -13.04
C ARG A 11 -26.20 -8.04 -13.00
N GLU A 12 -26.27 -7.41 -14.17
CA GLU A 12 -26.44 -5.96 -14.26
C GLU A 12 -27.89 -5.58 -13.94
N LEU A 13 -28.07 -4.58 -13.08
CA LEU A 13 -29.37 -4.04 -12.72
C LEU A 13 -29.63 -2.76 -13.51
N ASN A 14 -30.06 -2.95 -14.75
CA ASN A 14 -30.26 -1.88 -15.73
C ASN A 14 -31.29 -0.82 -15.26
N ASP A 15 -32.22 -1.21 -14.38
CA ASP A 15 -33.30 -0.35 -13.87
C ASP A 15 -32.92 0.41 -12.58
N ALA A 16 -31.72 0.20 -12.04
CA ALA A 16 -31.26 0.75 -10.76
C ALA A 16 -30.00 1.63 -10.90
N SER A 17 -29.72 2.15 -12.11
CA SER A 17 -28.61 3.07 -12.30
C SER A 17 -28.78 4.33 -11.44
N MET A 18 -27.66 4.89 -10.95
CA MET A 18 -27.69 6.18 -10.22
C MET A 18 -28.35 7.29 -11.04
N ALA A 19 -28.36 7.18 -12.37
CA ALA A 19 -29.10 8.06 -13.26
C ALA A 19 -30.63 7.96 -13.08
N ILE A 20 -31.18 6.75 -12.89
CA ILE A 20 -32.61 6.54 -12.62
C ILE A 20 -32.97 7.03 -11.21
N LEU A 21 -32.13 6.73 -10.22
CA LEU A 21 -32.32 7.24 -8.85
C LEU A 21 -32.25 8.77 -8.79
N ALA A 22 -31.27 9.40 -9.44
CA ALA A 22 -31.17 10.86 -9.52
C ALA A 22 -32.37 11.51 -10.20
N LYS A 23 -32.92 10.85 -11.24
CA LYS A 23 -34.14 11.27 -11.95
C LYS A 23 -35.41 11.11 -11.10
N LEU A 24 -35.50 10.04 -10.30
CA LEU A 24 -36.62 9.80 -9.38
C LEU A 24 -36.60 10.74 -8.15
N VAL A 25 -35.42 11.15 -7.69
CA VAL A 25 -35.24 12.03 -6.52
C VAL A 25 -35.22 13.53 -6.91
N GLY A 26 -35.34 13.85 -8.20
CA GLY A 26 -35.53 15.22 -8.68
C GLY A 26 -34.25 16.09 -8.74
N PHE A 27 -33.07 15.49 -8.78
CA PHE A 27 -31.78 16.22 -8.84
C PHE A 27 -31.36 16.67 -10.25
N ALA A 28 -32.17 16.40 -11.27
CA ALA A 28 -31.79 16.63 -12.66
C ALA A 28 -32.39 17.93 -13.24
N GLU A 29 -31.84 19.07 -12.85
CA GLU A 29 -31.75 20.24 -13.74
C GLU A 29 -30.27 20.63 -13.90
N GLY A 30 -29.70 20.36 -15.08
CA GLY A 30 -28.49 21.04 -15.55
C GLY A 30 -27.14 20.30 -15.50
N ALA A 31 -27.10 18.98 -15.26
CA ALA A 31 -25.83 18.23 -15.36
C ALA A 31 -25.70 17.58 -16.74
N ASP A 32 -24.64 17.95 -17.46
CA ASP A 32 -24.19 17.32 -18.71
C ASP A 32 -24.18 15.79 -18.62
N GLU A 33 -24.44 15.15 -19.75
CA GLU A 33 -24.58 13.70 -19.91
C GLU A 33 -23.41 12.90 -19.27
N ALA A 34 -23.74 12.15 -18.23
CA ALA A 34 -23.29 10.77 -17.99
C ALA A 34 -21.77 10.44 -17.99
N GLN A 35 -20.86 11.37 -17.65
CA GLN A 35 -19.48 11.00 -17.37
C GLN A 35 -19.35 10.53 -15.91
N GLY A 36 -19.52 9.23 -15.67
CA GLY A 36 -19.31 8.60 -14.34
C GLY A 36 -20.50 7.83 -13.75
N SER A 37 -21.55 7.51 -14.53
CA SER A 37 -22.65 6.67 -14.05
C SER A 37 -22.15 5.25 -13.74
N ARG A 38 -22.05 4.90 -12.45
CA ARG A 38 -21.79 3.52 -12.01
C ARG A 38 -23.01 2.66 -12.32
N THR A 39 -22.81 1.58 -13.07
CA THR A 39 -23.82 0.53 -13.26
C THR A 39 -23.88 -0.31 -12.00
N LEU A 40 -25.06 -0.48 -11.43
CA LEU A 40 -25.24 -1.37 -10.30
C LEU A 40 -25.20 -2.82 -10.79
N CYS A 41 -24.22 -3.58 -10.30
CA CYS A 41 -24.06 -5.00 -10.62
C CYS A 41 -24.18 -5.83 -9.35
N ILE A 42 -24.96 -6.91 -9.39
CA ILE A 42 -24.87 -7.97 -8.39
C ILE A 42 -23.75 -8.89 -8.84
N LEU A 43 -22.69 -8.99 -8.06
CA LEU A 43 -21.59 -9.91 -8.28
C LEU A 43 -21.59 -10.97 -7.18
N ALA A 44 -21.59 -12.24 -7.56
CA ALA A 44 -21.46 -13.36 -6.64
C ALA A 44 -20.07 -13.97 -6.79
N PHE A 45 -19.32 -14.05 -5.69
CA PHE A 45 -17.98 -14.61 -5.65
C PHE A 45 -17.94 -15.87 -4.78
N ASP A 46 -16.90 -16.69 -4.94
CA ASP A 46 -16.61 -17.74 -3.96
C ASP A 46 -16.43 -17.14 -2.55
N ILE A 47 -16.85 -17.87 -1.52
CA ILE A 47 -16.63 -17.47 -0.12
C ILE A 47 -15.12 -17.47 0.15
N LEU A 48 -14.66 -16.38 0.76
CA LEU A 48 -13.27 -16.18 1.16
C LEU A 48 -13.20 -16.00 2.68
N GLU A 49 -12.01 -16.23 3.24
CA GLU A 49 -11.70 -15.98 4.65
C GLU A 49 -10.77 -14.77 4.77
N PRO A 50 -10.86 -13.96 5.85
CA PRO A 50 -9.95 -12.85 6.08
C PRO A 50 -8.49 -13.30 6.16
N ILE A 51 -7.55 -12.53 5.60
CA ILE A 51 -6.12 -12.87 5.73
C ILE A 51 -5.67 -12.99 7.20
N THR A 52 -6.37 -12.31 8.11
CA THR A 52 -6.08 -12.28 9.55
C THR A 52 -6.28 -13.63 10.24
N SER A 53 -7.05 -14.55 9.65
CA SER A 53 -7.17 -15.92 10.16
C SER A 53 -5.89 -16.74 9.95
N LEU A 54 -5.01 -16.32 9.03
CA LEU A 54 -3.71 -16.95 8.78
C LEU A 54 -2.64 -16.46 9.76
N GLN A 55 -1.62 -17.28 9.95
CA GLN A 55 -0.50 -17.01 10.86
C GLN A 55 0.84 -17.41 10.23
N GLY A 56 1.93 -16.85 10.76
CA GLY A 56 3.30 -17.19 10.37
C GLY A 56 3.53 -17.27 8.86
N LYS A 57 4.06 -18.41 8.39
CA LYS A 57 4.43 -18.61 6.97
C LYS A 57 3.21 -18.60 6.03
N ALA A 58 2.03 -19.04 6.50
CA ALA A 58 0.81 -19.02 5.69
C ALA A 58 0.32 -17.58 5.45
N LEU A 59 0.32 -16.75 6.49
CA LEU A 59 0.03 -15.32 6.38
C LEU A 59 1.04 -14.62 5.46
N TRP A 60 2.33 -14.90 5.66
CA TRP A 60 3.40 -14.33 4.82
C TRP A 60 3.23 -14.68 3.34
N LYS A 61 2.92 -15.94 3.04
CA LYS A 61 2.67 -16.41 1.69
C LYS A 61 1.48 -15.66 1.06
N ALA A 62 0.33 -15.66 1.73
CA ALA A 62 -0.87 -15.01 1.22
C ALA A 62 -0.67 -13.49 1.01
N TYR A 63 0.05 -12.84 1.93
CA TYR A 63 0.39 -11.41 1.83
C TYR A 63 1.18 -11.09 0.56
N TRP A 64 2.22 -11.87 0.23
CA TRP A 64 2.98 -11.66 -1.00
C TRP A 64 2.23 -12.04 -2.27
N GLU A 65 1.38 -13.06 -2.21
CA GLU A 65 0.51 -13.39 -3.34
C GLU A 65 -0.42 -12.21 -3.66
N ILE A 66 -0.97 -11.55 -2.64
CA ILE A 66 -1.81 -10.36 -2.81
C ILE A 66 -0.99 -9.20 -3.41
N ILE A 67 0.21 -8.92 -2.90
CA ILE A 67 1.08 -7.87 -3.47
C ILE A 67 1.45 -8.18 -4.92
N GLU A 68 1.76 -9.44 -5.25
CA GLU A 68 2.03 -9.89 -6.62
C GLU A 68 0.83 -9.61 -7.53
N CYS A 69 -0.38 -9.98 -7.09
CA CYS A 69 -1.63 -9.73 -7.81
C CYS A 69 -1.85 -8.22 -8.02
N HIS A 70 -1.73 -7.44 -6.95
CA HIS A 70 -1.87 -5.98 -6.98
C HIS A 70 -0.87 -5.33 -7.95
N TYR A 71 0.40 -5.75 -7.95
CA TYR A 71 1.42 -5.24 -8.86
C TYR A 71 1.08 -5.53 -10.32
N ILE A 72 0.66 -6.75 -10.63
CA ILE A 72 0.27 -7.15 -12.00
C ILE A 72 -0.90 -6.29 -12.49
N LEU A 73 -1.92 -6.10 -11.63
CA LEU A 73 -3.08 -5.25 -11.94
C LEU A 73 -2.67 -3.79 -12.15
N TRP A 74 -1.82 -3.26 -11.26
CA TRP A 74 -1.30 -1.90 -11.39
C TRP A 74 -0.57 -1.69 -12.71
N LYS A 75 0.31 -2.62 -13.10
CA LYS A 75 1.01 -2.59 -14.39
C LYS A 75 0.09 -2.74 -15.59
N ALA A 76 -1.06 -3.39 -15.43
CA ALA A 76 -2.14 -3.46 -16.42
C ALA A 76 -3.03 -2.20 -16.44
N GLY A 77 -2.73 -1.19 -15.62
CA GLY A 77 -3.49 0.05 -15.51
C GLY A 77 -4.71 -0.04 -14.59
N ILE A 78 -4.88 -1.10 -13.81
CA ILE A 78 -5.97 -1.25 -12.85
C ILE A 78 -5.45 -0.86 -11.47
N GLN A 79 -5.93 0.28 -10.96
CA GLN A 79 -5.61 0.77 -9.63
C GLN A 79 -6.73 0.36 -8.67
N HIS A 80 -6.41 -0.36 -7.58
CA HIS A 80 -7.43 -0.87 -6.66
C HIS A 80 -8.17 0.24 -5.90
N GLY A 81 -7.44 1.26 -5.43
CA GLY A 81 -7.99 2.42 -4.73
C GLY A 81 -8.33 2.20 -3.25
N ASP A 82 -8.60 0.96 -2.83
CA ASP A 82 -8.94 0.63 -1.43
C ASP A 82 -8.17 -0.55 -0.83
N ILE A 83 -6.86 -0.36 -0.65
CA ILE A 83 -6.02 -1.34 0.05
C ILE A 83 -6.29 -1.23 1.57
N SER A 84 -6.95 -2.25 2.13
CA SER A 84 -7.42 -2.27 3.53
C SER A 84 -7.45 -3.70 4.10
N VAL A 85 -7.42 -3.84 5.43
CA VAL A 85 -7.43 -5.17 6.10
C VAL A 85 -8.60 -6.07 5.62
N PRO A 86 -9.85 -5.60 5.50
CA PRO A 86 -10.97 -6.42 5.04
C PRO A 86 -10.85 -6.90 3.59
N ASN A 87 -10.06 -6.21 2.77
CA ASN A 87 -9.89 -6.52 1.35
C ASN A 87 -8.73 -7.50 1.09
N LEU A 88 -7.89 -7.76 2.11
CA LEU A 88 -6.91 -8.84 2.06
C LEU A 88 -7.57 -10.13 2.55
N MET A 89 -7.82 -11.05 1.62
CA MET A 89 -8.53 -12.29 1.88
C MET A 89 -7.68 -13.51 1.48
N HIS A 90 -8.15 -14.71 1.78
CA HIS A 90 -7.56 -15.93 1.25
C HIS A 90 -8.61 -16.99 0.90
N ARG A 91 -8.18 -17.93 0.05
CA ARG A 91 -8.88 -19.17 -0.26
C ARG A 91 -7.94 -20.33 0.01
N ASN A 92 -8.22 -21.12 1.06
CA ASN A 92 -7.39 -22.26 1.46
C ASN A 92 -5.88 -21.91 1.57
N GLY A 93 -5.55 -20.74 2.14
CA GLY A 93 -4.17 -20.26 2.27
C GLY A 93 -3.55 -19.64 1.01
N THR A 94 -4.32 -19.47 -0.08
CA THR A 94 -3.92 -18.67 -1.25
C THR A 94 -4.46 -17.26 -1.11
N GLY A 95 -3.58 -16.25 -1.18
CA GLY A 95 -3.95 -14.84 -1.06
C GLY A 95 -4.85 -14.36 -2.20
N VAL A 96 -5.86 -13.56 -1.83
CA VAL A 96 -6.84 -12.95 -2.74
C VAL A 96 -7.04 -11.49 -2.37
N LEU A 97 -6.85 -10.59 -3.34
CA LEU A 97 -7.20 -9.18 -3.19
C LEU A 97 -8.68 -9.01 -3.58
N ASN A 98 -9.52 -8.58 -2.65
CA ASN A 98 -10.96 -8.45 -2.83
C ASN A 98 -11.40 -6.99 -2.95
N ASP A 99 -12.63 -6.77 -3.42
CA ASP A 99 -13.32 -5.48 -3.49
C ASP A 99 -12.72 -4.45 -4.45
N PHE A 100 -13.13 -4.57 -5.72
CA PHE A 100 -12.71 -3.67 -6.80
C PHE A 100 -13.72 -2.55 -7.08
N ASP A 101 -14.66 -2.27 -6.18
CA ASP A 101 -15.73 -1.27 -6.42
C ASP A 101 -15.18 0.17 -6.52
N LEU A 102 -14.01 0.42 -5.93
CA LEU A 102 -13.28 1.68 -6.02
C LEU A 102 -12.16 1.66 -7.06
N ALA A 103 -12.01 0.56 -7.80
CA ALA A 103 -10.94 0.42 -8.76
C ALA A 103 -11.12 1.36 -9.96
N ARG A 104 -10.00 1.87 -10.48
CA ARG A 104 -9.97 2.79 -11.62
C ARG A 104 -9.03 2.28 -12.70
N LEU A 105 -9.36 2.60 -13.94
CA LEU A 105 -8.46 2.41 -15.08
C LEU A 105 -7.60 3.66 -15.24
N ALA A 106 -6.29 3.50 -15.20
CA ALA A 106 -5.34 4.56 -15.50
C ALA A 106 -5.43 4.87 -17.00
N ILE A 107 -5.97 6.05 -17.34
CA ILE A 107 -6.07 6.51 -18.73
C ILE A 107 -4.84 7.37 -19.06
N PRO A 108 -4.20 7.19 -20.24
CA PRO A 108 -3.12 8.07 -20.67
C PRO A 108 -3.57 9.55 -20.68
N GLY A 109 -2.91 10.38 -19.88
CA GLY A 109 -3.21 11.81 -19.74
C GLY A 109 -4.12 12.19 -18.57
N ASP A 110 -4.76 11.22 -17.91
CA ASP A 110 -5.56 11.43 -16.70
C ASP A 110 -5.36 10.23 -15.75
N SER A 111 -4.11 10.06 -15.33
CA SER A 111 -3.63 8.74 -14.90
C SER A 111 -3.71 8.47 -13.40
N TYR A 112 -4.28 9.35 -12.57
CA TYR A 112 -4.12 9.20 -11.11
C TYR A 112 -5.26 9.77 -10.27
N HIS A 113 -5.51 9.14 -9.13
CA HIS A 113 -6.02 9.84 -7.96
C HIS A 113 -5.08 11.03 -7.66
N ARG A 114 -5.61 12.25 -7.68
CA ARG A 114 -4.88 13.41 -7.15
C ARG A 114 -5.25 13.57 -5.67
N GLY A 115 -4.24 13.48 -4.82
CA GLY A 115 -4.35 13.82 -3.41
C GLY A 115 -5.06 12.80 -2.52
N PHE A 116 -5.68 13.36 -1.48
CA PHE A 116 -6.43 12.66 -0.45
C PHE A 116 -7.88 12.42 -0.93
N ASP A 117 -8.11 11.36 -1.69
CA ASP A 117 -9.47 10.88 -1.91
C ASP A 117 -9.96 10.25 -0.59
N HIS A 118 -10.94 10.88 0.07
CA HIS A 118 -11.57 10.46 1.34
C HIS A 118 -12.19 9.05 1.32
N THR A 119 -12.06 8.31 0.22
CA THR A 119 -12.66 6.98 0.01
C THR A 119 -11.79 5.82 0.49
N GLY A 120 -10.51 6.04 0.82
CA GLY A 120 -9.62 4.99 1.33
C GLY A 120 -9.62 4.89 2.86
N ALA A 121 -9.26 3.73 3.39
CA ALA A 121 -9.03 3.52 4.82
C ALA A 121 -7.88 4.43 5.33
N THR A 122 -8.23 5.62 5.82
CA THR A 122 -7.33 6.69 6.30
C THR A 122 -6.14 6.21 7.15
N PRO A 123 -6.27 5.28 8.11
CA PRO A 123 -5.11 4.85 8.90
C PRO A 123 -4.02 4.14 8.08
N PHE A 124 -4.37 3.49 6.97
CA PHE A 124 -3.42 2.70 6.18
C PHE A 124 -2.74 3.48 5.06
N LEU A 125 -3.17 4.72 4.77
CA LEU A 125 -2.57 5.56 3.74
C LEU A 125 -1.07 5.80 3.98
N ALA A 126 -0.29 5.84 2.90
CA ALA A 126 1.12 6.25 2.94
C ALA A 126 1.33 7.61 3.63
N LEU A 127 2.47 7.82 4.29
CA LEU A 127 2.78 9.09 4.97
C LEU A 127 2.69 10.30 4.03
N ASP A 128 3.15 10.15 2.78
CA ASP A 128 3.07 11.19 1.76
C ASP A 128 1.62 11.60 1.44
N LEU A 129 0.65 10.69 1.62
CA LEU A 129 -0.77 10.95 1.40
C LEU A 129 -1.49 11.55 2.63
N LEU A 130 -0.87 11.49 3.82
CA LEU A 130 -1.39 12.13 5.04
C LEU A 130 -0.97 13.61 5.14
N ALA A 131 0.09 14.00 4.42
CA ALA A 131 0.61 15.35 4.43
C ALA A 131 -0.36 16.39 3.84
N ALA A 132 -0.21 17.65 4.28
CA ALA A 132 -1.03 18.78 3.81
C ALA A 132 -1.03 18.98 2.29
N ASP A 133 0.06 18.63 1.60
CA ASP A 133 0.13 18.70 0.14
C ASP A 133 -0.83 17.71 -0.55
N ALA A 134 -0.99 16.50 0.00
CA ALA A 134 -1.93 15.52 -0.53
C ALA A 134 -3.37 15.96 -0.28
N GLN A 135 -3.66 16.54 0.88
CA GLN A 135 -4.97 17.12 1.19
C GLN A 135 -5.33 18.26 0.21
N GLY A 136 -4.33 19.01 -0.25
CA GLY A 136 -4.48 20.04 -1.28
C GLY A 136 -4.52 19.54 -2.73
N GLY A 137 -4.58 18.22 -2.97
CA GLY A 137 -4.62 17.66 -4.32
C GLY A 137 -3.29 17.73 -5.08
N ARG A 138 -2.18 18.05 -4.40
CA ARG A 138 -0.86 18.29 -5.04
C ARG A 138 0.01 17.05 -5.13
N VAL A 139 -0.39 15.95 -4.50
CA VAL A 139 0.33 14.68 -4.53
C VAL A 139 -0.37 13.72 -5.49
N GLU A 140 0.33 13.33 -6.54
CA GLU A 140 -0.09 12.27 -7.44
C GLU A 140 0.02 10.91 -6.74
N ARG A 141 -1.05 10.12 -6.74
CA ARG A 141 -1.02 8.80 -6.12
C ARG A 141 -0.29 7.79 -7.00
N ARG A 142 0.77 7.14 -6.48
CA ARG A 142 1.62 6.19 -7.20
C ARG A 142 1.65 4.82 -6.54
N TYR A 143 2.23 3.82 -7.21
CA TYR A 143 2.30 2.45 -6.70
C TYR A 143 2.95 2.36 -5.32
N ARG A 144 3.97 3.20 -5.08
CA ARG A 144 4.65 3.30 -3.78
C ARG A 144 3.70 3.60 -2.62
N HIS A 145 2.64 4.35 -2.85
CA HIS A 145 1.67 4.66 -1.80
C HIS A 145 0.83 3.44 -1.43
N GLU A 146 0.40 2.66 -2.42
CA GLU A 146 -0.30 1.39 -2.19
C GLU A 146 0.62 0.37 -1.52
N LEU A 147 1.89 0.31 -1.95
CA LEU A 147 2.89 -0.59 -1.37
C LEU A 147 3.20 -0.24 0.10
N GLU A 148 3.26 1.05 0.44
CA GLU A 148 3.39 1.49 1.83
C GLU A 148 2.13 1.13 2.64
N SER A 149 0.95 1.20 2.02
CA SER A 149 -0.31 0.80 2.66
C SER A 149 -0.32 -0.68 3.05
N PHE A 150 0.24 -1.56 2.21
CA PHE A 150 0.45 -2.97 2.57
C PHE A 150 1.34 -3.15 3.80
N PHE A 151 2.41 -2.37 3.93
CA PHE A 151 3.27 -2.39 5.12
C PHE A 151 2.49 -1.96 6.37
N TRP A 152 1.72 -0.87 6.29
CA TRP A 152 0.90 -0.38 7.38
C TRP A 152 -0.18 -1.40 7.80
N ILE A 153 -0.80 -2.08 6.84
CA ILE A 153 -1.74 -3.18 7.10
C ILE A 153 -1.05 -4.35 7.82
N LEU A 154 0.13 -4.78 7.35
CA LEU A 154 0.85 -5.88 7.99
C LEU A 154 1.24 -5.51 9.43
N ALA A 155 1.74 -4.30 9.65
CA ALA A 155 2.07 -3.77 10.98
C ALA A 155 0.84 -3.71 11.90
N TRP A 156 -0.33 -3.36 11.36
CA TRP A 156 -1.59 -3.38 12.10
C TRP A 156 -2.02 -4.81 12.47
N ILE A 157 -2.00 -5.74 11.52
CA ILE A 157 -2.38 -7.14 11.73
C ILE A 157 -1.54 -7.74 12.86
N ILE A 158 -0.22 -7.63 12.80
CA ILE A 158 0.65 -8.27 13.80
C ILE A 158 0.49 -7.70 15.22
N ALA A 159 0.09 -6.43 15.34
CA ALA A 159 -0.01 -5.73 16.62
C ALA A 159 -1.42 -5.75 17.22
N CYS A 160 -2.43 -5.71 16.36
CA CYS A 160 -3.83 -5.47 16.72
C CYS A 160 -4.75 -6.66 16.44
N TYR A 161 -4.27 -7.75 15.84
CA TYR A 161 -5.01 -9.00 15.70
C TYR A 161 -4.34 -10.12 16.49
N ASP A 162 -5.16 -11.00 17.08
CA ASP A 162 -4.71 -12.25 17.68
C ASP A 162 -5.67 -13.37 17.28
N ASN A 163 -5.13 -14.45 16.71
CA ASN A 163 -5.91 -15.59 16.18
C ASN A 163 -7.10 -15.18 15.29
N GLY A 164 -6.90 -14.21 14.40
CA GLY A 164 -7.93 -13.73 13.48
C GLY A 164 -8.93 -12.72 14.05
N VAL A 165 -8.81 -12.36 15.33
CA VAL A 165 -9.72 -11.43 15.98
C VAL A 165 -9.04 -10.09 16.24
N GLU A 166 -9.68 -9.00 15.84
CA GLU A 166 -9.23 -7.65 16.16
C GLU A 166 -9.38 -7.35 17.66
N LEU A 167 -8.33 -6.78 18.25
CA LEU A 167 -8.28 -6.51 19.67
C LEU A 167 -9.06 -5.24 20.02
N LYS A 168 -9.91 -5.35 21.05
CA LYS A 168 -10.67 -4.19 21.58
C LYS A 168 -9.79 -3.19 22.34
N SER A 169 -8.65 -3.64 22.87
CA SER A 169 -7.73 -2.83 23.68
C SER A 169 -6.36 -2.77 23.01
N ILE A 170 -6.11 -1.68 22.29
CA ILE A 170 -4.85 -1.37 21.64
C ILE A 170 -4.04 -0.36 22.46
N SER A 171 -2.73 -0.24 22.22
CA SER A 171 -1.87 0.69 22.96
C SER A 171 -2.19 2.15 22.63
N ALA A 172 -1.72 3.09 23.46
CA ALA A 172 -1.90 4.52 23.20
C ALA A 172 -1.35 4.94 21.83
N ALA A 173 -0.20 4.39 21.42
CA ALA A 173 0.39 4.66 20.12
C ALA A 173 -0.51 4.21 18.96
N HIS A 174 -1.15 3.04 19.06
CA HIS A 174 -2.08 2.56 18.03
C HIS A 174 -3.41 3.34 18.03
N ARG A 175 -3.84 3.89 19.18
CA ARG A 175 -4.97 4.83 19.19
C ARG A 175 -4.64 6.14 18.48
N LEU A 176 -3.42 6.66 18.64
CA LEU A 176 -2.97 7.86 17.93
C LEU A 176 -2.83 7.61 16.42
N TRP A 177 -2.47 6.39 16.01
CA TRP A 177 -2.52 6.00 14.61
C TRP A 177 -3.95 6.11 14.06
N LEU A 178 -4.96 5.57 14.75
CA LEU A 178 -6.36 5.66 14.31
C LEU A 178 -7.00 7.06 14.47
N HIS A 179 -6.23 8.08 14.83
CA HIS A 179 -6.78 9.41 15.06
C HIS A 179 -7.32 10.03 13.76
N GLU A 180 -8.47 10.71 13.85
CA GLU A 180 -9.11 11.37 12.70
C GLU A 180 -8.29 12.55 12.15
N ASP A 181 -7.58 13.25 13.05
CA ASP A 181 -6.58 14.25 12.69
C ASP A 181 -5.38 13.60 11.98
N LEU A 182 -5.18 13.98 10.73
CA LEU A 182 -4.17 13.43 9.84
C LEU A 182 -2.74 13.77 10.29
N GLU A 183 -2.53 14.90 10.96
CA GLU A 183 -1.21 15.25 11.51
C GLU A 183 -0.87 14.36 12.70
N ILE A 184 -1.85 14.07 13.57
CA ILE A 184 -1.67 13.15 14.69
C ILE A 184 -1.41 11.72 14.19
N CYS A 185 -2.21 11.25 13.22
CA CYS A 185 -2.02 9.94 12.58
C CYS A 185 -0.63 9.85 11.93
N SER A 186 -0.25 10.86 11.13
CA SER A 186 1.06 10.92 10.48
C SER A 186 2.19 10.91 11.52
N GLY A 187 2.10 11.71 12.58
CA GLY A 187 3.11 11.77 13.63
C GLY A 187 3.28 10.44 14.39
N ALA A 188 2.18 9.74 14.67
CA ALA A 188 2.21 8.41 15.26
C ALA A 188 2.93 7.41 14.35
N LYS A 189 2.59 7.40 13.06
CA LYS A 189 3.21 6.52 12.06
C LYS A 189 4.70 6.83 11.87
N THR A 190 5.09 8.09 11.74
CA THR A 190 6.51 8.50 11.68
C THR A 190 7.30 8.04 12.91
N THR A 191 6.69 8.13 14.09
CA THR A 191 7.30 7.63 15.33
C THR A 191 7.49 6.12 15.29
N MET A 192 6.49 5.37 14.81
CA MET A 192 6.57 3.91 14.69
C MET A 192 7.57 3.42 13.64
N LEU A 193 7.79 4.18 12.55
CA LEU A 193 8.90 3.92 11.63
C LEU A 193 10.26 4.14 12.29
N SER A 194 10.39 5.23 13.06
CA SER A 194 11.65 5.56 13.73
C SER A 194 11.94 4.66 14.93
N MET A 195 10.90 4.07 15.52
CA MET A 195 10.95 3.21 16.70
C MET A 195 10.20 1.90 16.43
N PRO A 196 10.79 0.95 15.67
CA PRO A 196 10.13 -0.32 15.32
C PRO A 196 9.69 -1.12 16.56
N GLU A 197 10.31 -0.88 17.71
CA GLU A 197 9.95 -1.51 18.99
C GLU A 197 8.51 -1.21 19.44
N VAL A 198 7.89 -0.13 18.95
CA VAL A 198 6.47 0.15 19.22
C VAL A 198 5.57 -0.90 18.57
N ILE A 199 5.90 -1.29 17.34
CA ILE A 199 5.20 -2.33 16.58
C ILE A 199 5.59 -3.70 17.13
N LEU A 200 6.89 -3.99 17.25
CA LEU A 200 7.40 -5.28 17.69
C LEU A 200 7.01 -5.61 19.13
N GLY A 201 7.05 -4.63 20.05
CA GLY A 201 6.60 -4.79 21.42
C GLY A 201 5.09 -5.00 21.56
N SER A 202 4.32 -4.69 20.51
CA SER A 202 2.88 -4.98 20.44
C SER A 202 2.56 -6.26 19.67
N MET A 203 3.56 -6.93 19.08
CA MET A 203 3.39 -8.15 18.30
C MET A 203 2.75 -9.26 19.15
N ARG A 204 1.74 -9.92 18.59
CA ARG A 204 1.03 -11.02 19.27
C ARG A 204 1.69 -12.36 19.03
N ASN A 205 1.46 -13.28 19.97
CA ASN A 205 2.05 -14.62 19.93
C ASN A 205 1.69 -15.37 18.65
N SER A 206 0.47 -15.20 18.12
CA SER A 206 0.02 -15.73 16.82
C SER A 206 0.87 -15.25 15.64
N HIS A 207 1.59 -14.13 15.79
CA HIS A 207 2.34 -13.46 14.73
C HIS A 207 3.85 -13.43 14.98
N ASN A 208 4.36 -14.03 16.06
CA ASN A 208 5.80 -14.13 16.36
C ASN A 208 6.63 -14.72 15.21
N GLY A 209 6.01 -15.60 14.40
CA GLY A 209 6.66 -16.15 13.21
C GLY A 209 7.07 -15.09 12.17
N LEU A 210 6.47 -13.90 12.18
CA LEU A 210 6.83 -12.81 11.28
C LEU A 210 7.90 -11.85 11.84
N TYR A 211 8.34 -12.05 13.08
CA TYR A 211 9.37 -11.21 13.69
C TYR A 211 10.62 -10.99 12.80
N PRO A 212 11.14 -12.00 12.07
CA PRO A 212 12.32 -11.81 11.22
C PRO A 212 12.14 -10.89 10.02
N VAL A 213 10.92 -10.66 9.53
CA VAL A 213 10.65 -9.92 8.29
C VAL A 213 10.21 -8.47 8.52
N ILE A 214 9.61 -8.17 9.66
CA ILE A 214 9.10 -6.83 9.99
C ILE A 214 10.22 -5.77 10.07
N PRO A 215 11.37 -6.03 10.71
CA PRO A 215 12.46 -5.06 10.75
C PRO A 215 12.99 -4.69 9.36
N ILE A 216 12.97 -5.62 8.40
CA ILE A 216 13.43 -5.36 7.02
C ILE A 216 12.50 -4.38 6.33
N LEU A 217 11.19 -4.61 6.41
CA LEU A 217 10.18 -3.72 5.82
C LEU A 217 10.17 -2.35 6.49
N ASN A 218 10.24 -2.31 7.83
CA ASN A 218 10.31 -1.06 8.58
C ASN A 218 11.56 -0.26 8.18
N LYS A 219 12.74 -0.90 8.14
CA LYS A 219 13.97 -0.25 7.70
C LYS A 219 13.86 0.29 6.28
N TYR A 220 13.32 -0.49 5.34
CA TYR A 220 13.12 -0.04 3.96
C TYR A 220 12.31 1.27 3.89
N TRP A 221 11.16 1.33 4.57
CA TRP A 221 10.33 2.53 4.57
C TRP A 221 10.95 3.70 5.34
N THR A 222 11.67 3.43 6.42
CA THR A 222 12.44 4.45 7.16
C THR A 222 13.54 5.07 6.30
N ASP A 223 14.32 4.25 5.59
CA ASP A 223 15.35 4.72 4.67
C ASP A 223 14.73 5.52 3.51
N PHE A 224 13.62 5.01 2.94
CA PHE A 224 12.89 5.66 1.85
C PHE A 224 12.43 7.06 2.24
N HIS A 225 11.77 7.21 3.39
CA HIS A 225 11.30 8.52 3.87
C HIS A 225 12.45 9.44 4.27
N SER A 226 13.53 8.89 4.86
CA SER A 226 14.72 9.66 5.21
C SER A 226 15.40 10.29 3.99
N ALA A 227 15.54 9.52 2.90
CA ALA A 227 16.09 10.02 1.64
C ALA A 227 15.26 11.18 1.08
N ARG A 228 13.92 11.04 1.08
CA ARG A 228 13.02 12.11 0.59
C ARG A 228 13.04 13.37 1.45
N ILE A 229 13.19 13.23 2.77
CA ILE A 229 13.36 14.40 3.66
C ILE A 229 14.67 15.13 3.34
N GLN A 230 15.77 14.38 3.14
CA GLN A 230 17.06 14.95 2.76
C GLN A 230 17.00 15.70 1.42
N GLU A 231 16.32 15.13 0.42
CA GLU A 231 16.09 15.76 -0.89
C GLU A 231 15.30 17.08 -0.75
N LYS A 232 14.18 17.06 -0.01
CA LYS A 232 13.37 18.26 0.26
C LYS A 232 14.18 19.34 0.98
N PHE A 233 14.96 18.95 1.99
CA PHE A 233 15.80 19.89 2.74
C PHE A 233 16.88 20.53 1.86
N HIS A 234 17.50 19.74 0.98
CA HIS A 234 18.50 20.24 0.02
C HIS A 234 17.88 21.25 -0.96
N SER A 235 16.69 20.93 -1.50
CA SER A 235 15.93 21.81 -2.39
C SER A 235 15.54 23.14 -1.72
N VAL A 236 15.03 23.11 -0.48
CA VAL A 236 14.69 24.32 0.29
C VAL A 236 15.94 25.16 0.55
N THR A 237 17.02 24.52 1.00
CA THR A 237 18.30 25.21 1.27
C THR A 237 18.83 25.91 0.03
N GLN A 238 18.81 25.24 -1.12
CA GLN A 238 19.22 25.82 -2.39
C GLN A 238 18.36 27.04 -2.76
N ARG A 239 17.04 26.92 -2.68
CA ARG A 239 16.11 28.02 -2.98
C ARG A 239 16.32 29.22 -2.05
N SER A 240 16.61 28.97 -0.78
CA SER A 240 16.98 30.03 0.17
C SER A 240 18.28 30.73 -0.22
N LEU A 241 19.34 30.00 -0.59
CA LEU A 241 20.62 30.58 -1.02
C LEU A 241 20.47 31.44 -2.28
N GLU A 242 19.68 30.99 -3.26
CA GLU A 242 19.35 31.75 -4.47
C GLU A 242 18.62 33.07 -4.14
N LEU A 243 17.66 33.05 -3.20
CA LEU A 243 16.95 34.25 -2.74
C LEU A 243 17.86 35.27 -2.05
N TYR A 244 18.91 34.82 -1.37
CA TYR A 244 19.90 35.69 -0.73
C TYR A 244 21.03 36.13 -1.66
N GLY A 245 20.93 35.88 -2.98
CA GLY A 245 21.90 36.34 -3.96
C GLY A 245 23.23 35.57 -3.95
N HIS A 246 23.22 34.36 -3.40
CA HIS A 246 24.34 33.42 -3.45
C HIS A 246 24.05 32.31 -4.48
N PRO A 247 24.22 32.57 -5.80
CA PRO A 247 24.06 31.52 -6.79
C PRO A 247 25.10 30.42 -6.57
N PRO A 248 24.76 29.14 -6.79
CA PRO A 248 25.70 28.05 -6.60
C PRO A 248 26.93 28.23 -7.51
N SER A 249 28.13 28.09 -6.93
CA SER A 249 29.42 28.22 -7.63
C SER A 249 29.73 27.06 -8.58
N PHE A 250 28.86 26.06 -8.64
CA PHE A 250 28.91 24.93 -9.56
C PHE A 250 27.58 24.78 -10.29
N SER A 251 27.63 24.56 -11.60
CA SER A 251 26.49 24.06 -12.38
C SER A 251 26.25 22.61 -11.99
N LEU A 252 25.59 22.41 -10.85
CA LEU A 252 24.97 21.14 -10.53
C LEU A 252 23.67 21.11 -11.33
N THR A 253 23.62 20.24 -12.33
CA THR A 253 22.40 19.88 -13.04
C THR A 253 21.24 19.86 -12.06
N HIS A 254 20.15 20.59 -12.34
CA HIS A 254 18.85 20.41 -11.69
C HIS A 254 18.53 18.91 -11.72
N THR A 255 18.95 18.20 -10.71
CA THR A 255 18.57 16.82 -10.48
C THR A 255 17.23 16.97 -9.81
N VAL A 256 16.20 17.11 -10.65
CA VAL A 256 14.84 16.76 -10.23
C VAL A 256 15.00 15.42 -9.52
N PRO A 257 14.59 15.29 -8.24
CA PRO A 257 14.68 14.03 -7.54
C PRO A 257 14.14 12.95 -8.48
N MET A 258 14.98 11.96 -8.79
CA MET A 258 14.59 10.91 -9.71
C MET A 258 13.50 10.13 -9.01
N GLU A 259 12.25 10.49 -9.27
CA GLU A 259 11.13 9.78 -8.72
C GLU A 259 11.22 8.34 -9.24
N LEU A 260 11.45 7.43 -8.30
CA LEU A 260 11.59 6.02 -8.62
C LEU A 260 10.33 5.54 -9.34
N SER A 261 10.52 4.80 -10.42
CA SER A 261 9.44 4.11 -11.10
C SER A 261 8.80 3.06 -10.18
N ASP A 262 7.56 2.68 -10.48
CA ASP A 262 6.85 1.63 -9.74
C ASP A 262 7.64 0.31 -9.66
N GLU A 263 8.39 0.00 -10.73
CA GLU A 263 9.29 -1.16 -10.84
C GLU A 263 10.49 -1.03 -9.88
N GLU A 264 11.13 0.12 -9.86
CA GLU A 264 12.29 0.38 -8.97
C GLU A 264 11.88 0.32 -7.50
N ILE A 265 10.71 0.84 -7.14
CA ILE A 265 10.19 0.81 -5.77
C ILE A 265 10.07 -0.64 -5.28
N LEU A 266 9.34 -1.48 -6.00
CA LEU A 266 9.15 -2.88 -5.60
C LEU A 266 10.48 -3.65 -5.65
N SER A 267 11.27 -3.47 -6.71
CA SER A 267 12.59 -4.10 -6.86
C SER A 267 13.54 -3.74 -5.71
N ASN A 268 13.59 -2.48 -5.29
CA ASN A 268 14.41 -2.04 -4.16
C ASN A 268 13.93 -2.66 -2.84
N MET A 269 12.62 -2.78 -2.64
CA MET A 269 12.07 -3.47 -1.45
C MET A 269 12.45 -4.95 -1.45
N LEU A 270 12.35 -5.64 -2.59
CA LEU A 270 12.80 -7.04 -2.70
C LEU A 270 14.30 -7.17 -2.45
N ARG A 271 15.11 -6.23 -2.94
CA ARG A 271 16.56 -6.20 -2.69
C ARG A 271 16.88 -6.03 -1.21
N ALA A 272 16.08 -5.28 -0.45
CA ALA A 272 16.27 -5.15 0.99
C ALA A 272 16.24 -6.50 1.72
N PHE A 273 15.43 -7.47 1.26
CA PHE A 273 15.44 -8.83 1.81
C PHE A 273 16.73 -9.58 1.48
N VAL A 274 17.17 -9.50 0.23
CA VAL A 274 18.37 -10.23 -0.25
C VAL A 274 19.65 -9.68 0.39
N SER A 275 19.74 -8.37 0.57
CA SER A 275 20.92 -7.70 1.13
C SER A 275 20.94 -7.66 2.65
N HIS A 276 19.90 -8.13 3.33
CA HIS A 276 19.85 -8.11 4.79
C HIS A 276 20.78 -9.18 5.40
N PRO A 277 21.45 -8.91 6.54
CA PRO A 277 22.28 -9.93 7.22
C PRO A 277 21.53 -11.22 7.59
N ALA A 278 20.20 -11.15 7.72
CA ALA A 278 19.34 -12.31 8.00
C ALA A 278 18.89 -13.09 6.75
N ALA A 279 19.38 -12.74 5.55
CA ALA A 279 18.88 -13.33 4.29
C ALA A 279 19.00 -14.85 4.24
N GLU A 280 20.13 -15.42 4.64
CA GLU A 280 20.34 -16.87 4.68
C GLU A 280 19.41 -17.57 5.67
N PHE A 281 19.19 -16.97 6.84
CA PHE A 281 18.22 -17.47 7.82
C PHE A 281 16.78 -17.43 7.28
N LEU A 282 16.39 -16.34 6.64
CA LEU A 282 15.06 -16.21 6.02
C LEU A 282 14.88 -17.21 4.87
N LYS A 283 15.95 -17.52 4.14
CA LYS A 283 15.97 -18.55 3.09
C LYS A 283 15.82 -19.95 3.70
N SER A 284 16.58 -20.30 4.73
CA SER A 284 16.48 -21.60 5.41
C SER A 284 15.11 -21.81 6.06
N GLU A 285 14.51 -20.73 6.57
CA GLU A 285 13.16 -20.75 7.14
C GLU A 285 12.04 -20.68 6.09
N GLY A 286 12.37 -20.57 4.80
CA GLY A 286 11.39 -20.58 3.72
C GLY A 286 10.59 -19.27 3.55
N PHE A 287 10.92 -18.19 4.27
CA PHE A 287 10.28 -16.89 4.06
C PHE A 287 10.56 -16.32 2.66
N MET A 288 11.75 -16.59 2.11
CA MET A 288 12.15 -16.12 0.79
C MET A 288 11.40 -16.81 -0.36
N ALA A 289 10.89 -18.03 -0.15
CA ALA A 289 10.25 -18.83 -1.19
C ALA A 289 8.92 -18.25 -1.69
N HIS A 290 8.30 -17.37 -0.89
CA HIS A 290 7.01 -16.76 -1.20
C HIS A 290 7.12 -15.33 -1.73
N ILE A 291 8.31 -14.73 -1.71
CA ILE A 291 8.56 -13.40 -2.25
C ILE A 291 8.59 -13.49 -3.79
N PRO A 292 7.93 -12.56 -4.51
CA PRO A 292 7.78 -12.66 -5.96
C PRO A 292 9.03 -12.19 -6.73
N PHE A 293 10.21 -12.69 -6.37
CA PHE A 293 11.48 -12.35 -7.03
C PHE A 293 11.45 -12.60 -8.55
N LYS A 294 10.68 -13.59 -9.00
CA LYS A 294 10.47 -13.91 -10.42
C LYS A 294 9.89 -12.76 -11.25
N LEU A 295 9.28 -11.74 -10.63
CA LEU A 295 8.80 -10.55 -11.33
C LEU A 295 9.94 -9.74 -11.95
N PHE A 296 11.17 -9.88 -11.43
CA PHE A 296 12.33 -9.13 -11.89
C PHE A 296 13.47 -10.08 -12.29
N PRO A 297 13.92 -10.06 -13.56
CA PRO A 297 15.01 -10.90 -14.03
C PRO A 297 16.32 -10.74 -13.24
N THR A 298 16.53 -9.57 -12.62
CA THR A 298 17.72 -9.26 -11.81
C THR A 298 17.89 -10.16 -10.58
N PHE A 299 16.84 -10.84 -10.12
CA PHE A 299 16.91 -11.80 -9.02
C PHE A 299 17.06 -13.27 -9.47
N ALA A 300 17.23 -13.55 -10.77
CA ALA A 300 17.32 -14.91 -11.28
C ALA A 300 18.46 -15.73 -10.61
N SER A 301 19.58 -15.11 -10.29
CA SER A 301 20.70 -15.75 -9.58
C SER A 301 20.35 -16.17 -8.15
N PHE A 302 19.41 -15.47 -7.50
CA PHE A 302 18.96 -15.80 -6.14
C PHE A 302 17.97 -16.97 -6.12
N LEU A 303 17.25 -17.19 -7.23
CA LEU A 303 16.28 -18.27 -7.40
C LEU A 303 16.94 -19.62 -7.75
N ALA A 304 18.24 -19.63 -8.08
CA ALA A 304 18.97 -20.86 -8.34
C ALA A 304 19.15 -21.68 -7.04
N PRO A 305 19.00 -23.02 -7.08
CA PRO A 305 19.33 -23.87 -5.95
C PRO A 305 20.79 -23.65 -5.56
N SER A 306 21.07 -23.58 -4.25
CA SER A 306 22.45 -23.59 -3.76
C SER A 306 23.10 -24.89 -4.22
N THR A 307 24.13 -24.78 -5.07
CA THR A 307 24.93 -25.93 -5.56
C THR A 307 25.72 -26.57 -4.43
#